data_AF-A0A7Y2XG76-F1
#
_entry.id   AF-A0A7Y2XG76-F1
#
_cell.length_a   1.000
_cell.length_b   1.000
_cell.length_c   1.000
_cell.angle_alpha   90.00
_cell.angle_beta   90.00
_cell.angle_gamma   90.00
#
_symmetry.space_group_name_H-M   'P 1'
#
loop_
_entity.id
_entity.type
_entity.pdbx_description
1 polymer ?
#
loop_
_entity_poly.entity_id
_entity_poly.type
_entity_poly.pdbx_seq_one_letter_code
_entity_poly.pdbx_strand_id
1 'polypeptide(L)'
;GLVAELLDYATKRAKENRIFRRFMAANVLKHRPPIGFFRRFVQEDDGSHSEGLNLKHRGIVPITDLVRMRALEGGISRPNTFRRIELAAAAGIMNEDDASSLRDALILINRIRLTYQAEQLAAGQQPTNFVPPDELSPLMRRNLKAAFMLVKEAQEALALRYQVH
;
A
#
# COMPACT_ATOMS: atom_id res chain seq x y z
N GLY A 1 -4.58 26.64 14.80
CA GLY A 1 -5.93 26.31 14.32
C GLY A 1 -6.28 24.94 14.83
N LEU A 2 -7.46 24.76 15.44
CA LEU A 2 -7.79 23.62 16.30
C LEU A 2 -7.48 22.25 15.69
N VAL A 3 -7.76 22.06 14.39
CA VAL A 3 -7.46 20.79 13.70
C VAL A 3 -5.96 20.48 13.66
N ALA A 4 -5.12 21.49 13.40
CA ALA A 4 -3.67 21.30 13.35
C ALA A 4 -3.08 21.01 14.74
N GLU A 5 -3.60 21.67 15.78
CA GLU A 5 -3.19 21.44 17.18
C GLU A 5 -3.58 20.05 17.67
N LEU A 6 -4.81 19.61 17.39
CA LEU A 6 -5.27 18.25 17.72
C LEU A 6 -4.45 17.19 16.97
N LEU A 7 -4.15 17.43 15.70
CA LEU A 7 -3.37 16.51 14.88
C LEU A 7 -1.92 16.39 15.37
N ASP A 8 -1.28 17.50 15.73
CA ASP A 8 0.06 17.51 16.33
C ASP A 8 0.07 16.77 17.67
N TYR A 9 -0.89 17.08 18.55
CA TYR A 9 -1.06 16.40 19.83
C TYR A 9 -1.22 14.87 19.68
N ALA A 10 -2.12 14.44 18.80
CA ALA A 10 -2.38 13.02 18.55
C ALA A 10 -1.15 12.33 17.95
N THR A 11 -0.47 12.99 17.01
CA THR A 11 0.73 12.46 16.35
C THR A 11 1.89 12.29 17.32
N LYS A 12 2.13 13.26 18.21
CA LYS A 12 3.16 13.17 19.27
C LYS A 12 2.91 11.99 20.20
N ARG A 13 1.68 11.86 20.74
CA ARG A 13 1.31 10.73 21.60
C ARG A 13 1.43 9.38 20.89
N ALA A 14 0.99 9.31 19.64
CA ALA A 14 1.04 8.08 18.85
C ALA A 14 2.49 7.70 18.49
N LYS A 15 3.37 8.68 18.24
CA LYS A 15 4.81 8.48 18.01
C LYS A 15 5.48 7.89 19.26
N GLU A 16 5.18 8.38 20.45
CA GLU A 16 5.84 7.96 21.70
C GLU A 16 5.29 6.63 22.25
N ASN A 17 4.04 6.30 21.93
CA ASN A 17 3.37 5.12 22.47
C ASN A 17 3.78 3.82 21.73
N ARG A 18 4.71 3.07 22.34
CA ARG A 18 5.22 1.79 21.81
C ARG A 18 4.11 0.75 21.56
N ILE A 19 3.15 0.65 22.47
CA ILE A 19 2.04 -0.32 22.38
C ILE A 19 1.16 0.04 21.18
N PHE A 20 0.81 1.33 21.04
CA PHE A 20 0.05 1.83 19.90
C PHE A 20 0.75 1.52 18.58
N ARG A 21 2.07 1.79 18.47
CA ARG A 21 2.84 1.48 17.26
C ARG A 21 2.85 -0.01 16.93
N ARG A 22 2.89 -0.89 17.95
CA ARG A 22 2.78 -2.34 17.74
C ARG A 22 1.42 -2.74 17.18
N PHE A 23 0.33 -2.19 17.72
CA PHE A 23 -1.02 -2.41 17.17
C PHE A 23 -1.17 -1.88 15.73
N MET A 24 -0.59 -0.71 15.45
CA MET A 24 -0.58 -0.14 14.10
C MET A 24 0.20 -1.05 13.14
N ALA A 25 1.37 -1.52 13.51
CA ALA A 25 2.13 -2.48 12.71
C ALA A 25 1.32 -3.75 12.45
N ALA A 26 0.67 -4.32 13.46
CA ALA A 26 -0.21 -5.48 13.27
C ALA A 26 -1.39 -5.19 12.31
N ASN A 27 -1.95 -3.99 12.33
CA ASN A 27 -2.99 -3.59 11.37
C ASN A 27 -2.46 -3.50 9.92
N VAL A 28 -1.23 -3.02 9.71
CA VAL A 28 -0.59 -3.02 8.37
C VAL A 28 -0.54 -4.44 7.80
N LEU A 29 -0.25 -5.44 8.64
CA LEU A 29 -0.09 -6.84 8.20
C LEU A 29 -1.40 -7.56 7.85
N LYS A 30 -2.57 -6.97 8.14
CA LYS A 30 -3.88 -7.52 7.77
C LYS A 30 -4.15 -7.42 6.27
N HIS A 31 -3.68 -6.36 5.62
CA HIS A 31 -3.82 -6.15 4.19
C HIS A 31 -2.56 -6.63 3.49
N ARG A 32 -2.52 -7.90 3.08
CA ARG A 32 -1.36 -8.48 2.38
C ARG A 32 -1.50 -8.33 0.87
N PRO A 33 -0.41 -8.11 0.12
CA PRO A 33 -0.44 -8.09 -1.33
C PRO A 33 -0.87 -9.45 -1.90
N PRO A 34 -1.47 -9.50 -3.11
CA PRO A 34 -2.11 -10.70 -3.65
C PRO A 34 -1.05 -11.59 -4.32
N ILE A 35 -0.03 -11.98 -3.57
CA ILE A 35 1.02 -12.91 -3.98
C ILE A 35 1.03 -14.08 -3.00
N GLY A 36 0.78 -15.27 -3.54
CA GLY A 36 0.82 -16.53 -2.83
C GLY A 36 2.17 -17.24 -2.99
N PHE A 37 2.18 -18.54 -2.72
CA PHE A 37 3.34 -19.40 -2.89
C PHE A 37 3.86 -19.38 -4.34
N PHE A 38 5.17 -19.59 -4.51
CA PHE A 38 5.85 -19.53 -5.82
C PHE A 38 5.65 -18.21 -6.58
N ARG A 39 5.37 -17.13 -5.83
CA ARG A 39 5.09 -15.79 -6.36
C ARG A 39 3.90 -15.76 -7.35
N ARG A 40 2.93 -16.67 -7.21
CA ARG A 40 1.73 -16.67 -8.06
C ARG A 40 0.76 -15.60 -7.58
N PHE A 41 0.03 -14.99 -8.50
CA PHE A 41 -1.06 -14.08 -8.14
C PHE A 41 -2.15 -14.84 -7.38
N VAL A 42 -2.71 -14.20 -6.37
CA VAL A 42 -3.91 -14.69 -5.67
C VAL A 42 -5.07 -13.86 -6.19
N GLN A 43 -5.94 -14.50 -6.95
CA GLN A 43 -7.18 -13.88 -7.42
C GLN A 43 -8.25 -14.02 -6.34
N GLU A 44 -9.17 -13.07 -6.32
CA GLU A 44 -10.31 -13.01 -5.42
C GLU A 44 -11.59 -12.95 -6.26
N ASP A 45 -12.65 -13.58 -5.76
CA ASP A 45 -14.01 -13.41 -6.28
C ASP A 45 -14.47 -11.98 -5.98
N ASP A 46 -14.94 -11.27 -7.01
CA ASP A 46 -15.49 -9.92 -6.88
C ASP A 46 -16.97 -9.89 -6.46
N GLY A 47 -17.57 -11.05 -6.22
CA GLY A 47 -18.98 -11.23 -5.88
C GLY A 47 -19.90 -11.37 -7.09
N SER A 48 -19.35 -11.35 -8.31
CA SER A 48 -20.07 -11.48 -9.58
C SER A 48 -19.70 -12.74 -10.38
N HIS A 49 -19.03 -13.71 -9.74
CA HIS A 49 -18.41 -14.88 -10.36
C HIS A 49 -17.20 -14.56 -11.26
N SER A 50 -16.66 -13.33 -11.16
CA SER A 50 -15.40 -12.96 -11.82
C SER A 50 -14.26 -13.00 -10.81
N GLU A 51 -13.13 -13.59 -11.22
CA GLU A 51 -11.91 -13.61 -10.43
C GLU A 51 -10.92 -12.54 -10.94
N GLY A 52 -10.30 -11.82 -10.01
CA GLY A 52 -9.27 -10.87 -10.38
C GLY A 52 -8.39 -10.42 -9.22
N LEU A 53 -7.39 -9.61 -9.54
CA LEU A 53 -6.53 -8.98 -8.55
C LEU A 53 -7.21 -7.72 -8.00
N ASN A 54 -7.58 -7.72 -6.72
CA ASN A 54 -8.13 -6.55 -6.05
C ASN A 54 -7.04 -5.47 -5.81
N LEU A 55 -6.74 -4.66 -6.83
CA LEU A 55 -5.61 -3.71 -6.82
C LEU A 55 -5.75 -2.62 -5.74
N LYS A 56 -6.97 -2.30 -5.32
CA LYS A 56 -7.21 -1.34 -4.24
C LYS A 56 -6.86 -1.93 -2.89
N HIS A 57 -7.54 -3.00 -2.47
CA HIS A 57 -7.37 -3.57 -1.13
C HIS A 57 -6.08 -4.38 -0.97
N ARG A 58 -5.55 -4.94 -2.06
CA ARG A 58 -4.34 -5.76 -2.05
C ARG A 58 -3.11 -5.04 -2.60
N GLY A 59 -3.25 -3.91 -3.28
CA GLY A 59 -2.11 -3.13 -3.77
C GLY A 59 -1.90 -1.83 -3.03
N ILE A 60 -2.91 -0.95 -3.07
CA ILE A 60 -2.78 0.44 -2.63
C ILE A 60 -2.91 0.60 -1.12
N VAL A 61 -3.87 -0.09 -0.52
CA VAL A 61 -4.07 -0.06 0.94
C VAL A 61 -2.81 -0.54 1.67
N PRO A 62 -2.18 -1.68 1.31
CA PRO A 62 -0.94 -2.12 1.94
C PRO A 62 0.20 -1.09 1.86
N ILE A 63 0.43 -0.48 0.69
CA ILE A 63 1.44 0.58 0.54
C ILE A 63 1.10 1.79 1.42
N THR A 64 -0.16 2.22 1.39
CA THR A 64 -0.61 3.37 2.16
C THR A 64 -0.46 3.15 3.66
N ASP A 65 -0.77 1.95 4.14
CA ASP A 65 -0.68 1.58 5.55
C ASP A 65 0.79 1.45 6.00
N LEU A 66 1.66 0.86 5.17
CA LEU A 66 3.11 0.86 5.38
C LEU A 66 3.64 2.29 5.54
N VAL A 67 3.36 3.15 4.55
CA VAL A 67 3.83 4.55 4.53
C VAL A 67 3.27 5.33 5.72
N ARG A 68 2.00 5.11 6.09
CA ARG A 68 1.41 5.71 7.30
C ARG A 68 2.17 5.31 8.56
N MET A 69 2.53 4.04 8.69
CA MET A 69 3.26 3.55 9.84
C MET A 69 4.67 4.16 9.91
N ARG A 70 5.38 4.23 8.78
CA ARG A 70 6.69 4.90 8.71
C ARG A 70 6.58 6.39 9.00
N ALA A 71 5.59 7.09 8.44
CA ALA A 71 5.34 8.49 8.72
C ALA A 71 5.05 8.76 10.21
N LEU A 72 4.30 7.86 10.85
CA LEU A 72 4.00 7.94 12.28
C LEU A 72 5.27 7.86 13.15
N GLU A 73 6.24 7.02 12.80
CA GLU A 73 7.53 6.94 13.50
C GLU A 73 8.30 8.27 13.45
N GLY A 74 8.19 8.99 12.32
CA GLY A 74 8.75 10.33 12.16
C GLY A 74 7.95 11.42 12.88
N GLY A 75 6.68 11.17 13.19
CA GLY A 75 5.75 12.21 13.66
C GLY A 75 5.20 13.07 12.50
N ILE A 76 5.13 12.51 11.29
CA ILE A 76 4.71 13.21 10.09
C ILE A 76 3.18 13.15 9.95
N SER A 77 2.54 14.32 9.99
CA SER A 77 1.09 14.48 10.00
C SER A 77 0.50 14.96 8.67
N ARG A 78 1.01 14.45 7.53
CA ARG A 78 0.45 14.75 6.20
C ARG A 78 -0.63 13.75 5.79
N PRO A 79 -1.75 14.16 5.17
CA PRO A 79 -2.79 13.23 4.73
C PRO A 79 -2.39 12.46 3.46
N ASN A 80 -1.71 13.12 2.52
CA ASN A 80 -1.32 12.57 1.23
C ASN A 80 -0.16 11.56 1.36
N THR A 81 -0.32 10.37 0.75
CA THR A 81 0.67 9.28 0.84
C THR A 81 1.99 9.63 0.16
N PHE A 82 1.99 10.27 -1.00
CA PHE A 82 3.23 10.71 -1.67
C PHE A 82 4.02 11.69 -0.80
N ARG A 83 3.34 12.66 -0.19
CA ARG A 83 3.96 13.59 0.76
C ARG A 83 4.51 12.88 2.00
N ARG A 84 3.85 11.82 2.48
CA ARG A 84 4.39 11.01 3.58
C ARG A 84 5.67 10.28 3.19
N ILE A 85 5.74 9.72 1.97
CA ILE A 85 6.94 9.04 1.46
C ILE A 85 8.11 10.03 1.43
N GLU A 86 7.92 11.19 0.77
CA GLU A 86 8.94 12.24 0.66
C GLU A 86 9.47 12.68 2.02
N LEU A 87 8.56 12.98 2.96
CA LEU A 87 8.95 13.45 4.30
C LEU A 87 9.58 12.35 5.15
N ALA A 88 9.15 11.08 5.01
CA ALA A 88 9.73 9.97 5.75
C ALA A 88 11.17 9.69 5.27
N ALA A 89 11.43 9.82 3.96
CA ALA A 89 12.78 9.74 3.41
C ALA A 89 13.66 10.89 3.91
N ALA A 90 13.17 12.14 3.78
CA ALA A 90 13.91 13.33 4.22
C ALA A 90 14.23 13.32 5.74
N ALA A 91 13.38 12.68 6.55
CA ALA A 91 13.60 12.52 7.99
C ALA A 91 14.49 11.30 8.36
N GLY A 92 15.02 10.56 7.39
CA GLY A 92 15.84 9.36 7.60
C GLY A 92 15.06 8.17 8.19
N ILE A 93 13.72 8.24 8.20
CA ILE A 93 12.86 7.15 8.68
C ILE A 93 12.75 6.06 7.62
N MET A 94 12.81 6.41 6.34
CA MET A 94 12.87 5.47 5.23
C MET A 94 14.15 5.77 4.46
N ASN A 95 14.82 4.73 3.95
CA ASN A 95 15.91 4.97 3.01
C ASN A 95 15.34 5.44 1.67
N GLU A 96 16.14 6.16 0.87
CA GLU A 96 15.65 6.80 -0.37
C GLU A 96 15.20 5.78 -1.42
N ASP A 97 15.89 4.64 -1.52
CA ASP A 97 15.58 3.58 -2.49
C ASP A 97 14.23 2.91 -2.19
N ASP A 98 13.96 2.57 -0.93
CA ASP A 98 12.68 2.03 -0.45
C ASP A 98 11.55 3.05 -0.70
N ALA A 99 11.82 4.32 -0.44
CA ALA A 99 10.87 5.41 -0.65
C ALA A 99 10.51 5.56 -2.12
N SER A 100 11.51 5.61 -3.00
CA SER A 100 11.31 5.66 -4.45
C SER A 100 10.56 4.43 -4.94
N SER A 101 10.95 3.24 -4.48
CA SER A 101 10.35 1.99 -4.93
C SER A 101 8.89 1.84 -4.49
N LEU A 102 8.54 2.24 -3.26
CA LEU A 102 7.14 2.28 -2.80
C LEU A 102 6.31 3.32 -3.56
N ARG A 103 6.90 4.47 -3.89
CA ARG A 103 6.26 5.51 -4.72
C ARG A 103 5.96 4.97 -6.12
N ASP A 104 6.92 4.31 -6.75
CA ASP A 104 6.77 3.77 -8.10
C ASP A 104 5.78 2.60 -8.14
N ALA A 105 5.81 1.72 -7.13
CA ALA A 105 4.80 0.68 -6.95
C ALA A 105 3.39 1.27 -6.83
N LEU A 106 3.23 2.34 -6.04
CA LEU A 106 1.94 3.01 -5.87
C LEU A 106 1.45 3.64 -7.17
N ILE A 107 2.34 4.27 -7.95
CA ILE A 107 2.02 4.85 -9.26
C ILE A 107 1.60 3.76 -10.24
N LEU A 108 2.37 2.68 -10.34
CA LEU A 108 2.09 1.56 -11.24
C LEU A 108 0.72 0.94 -10.97
N ILE A 109 0.43 0.60 -9.70
CA ILE A 109 -0.83 -0.05 -9.33
C ILE A 109 -2.02 0.89 -9.58
N ASN A 110 -1.87 2.18 -9.27
CA ASN A 110 -2.92 3.16 -9.58
C ASN A 110 -3.15 3.28 -11.08
N ARG A 111 -2.09 3.32 -11.88
CA ARG A 111 -2.19 3.42 -13.34
C ARG A 111 -2.93 2.23 -13.92
N ILE A 112 -2.55 1.00 -13.56
CA ILE A 112 -3.22 -0.22 -14.03
C ILE A 112 -4.71 -0.18 -13.66
N ARG A 113 -5.04 0.13 -12.39
CA ARG A 113 -6.43 0.18 -11.93
C ARG A 113 -7.25 1.23 -12.68
N LEU A 114 -6.72 2.44 -12.84
CA LEU A 114 -7.45 3.54 -13.48
C LEU A 114 -7.62 3.32 -14.98
N THR A 115 -6.61 2.74 -15.65
CA THR A 115 -6.72 2.35 -17.07
C THR A 115 -7.84 1.33 -17.25
N TYR A 116 -7.85 0.27 -16.43
CA TYR A 116 -8.91 -0.74 -16.49
C TYR A 116 -10.30 -0.16 -16.22
N GLN A 117 -10.45 0.69 -15.20
CA GLN A 117 -11.71 1.37 -14.92
C GLN A 117 -12.17 2.29 -16.06
N ALA A 118 -11.24 2.96 -16.74
CA ALA A 118 -11.55 3.80 -17.89
C ALA A 118 -12.07 2.98 -19.08
N GLU A 119 -11.48 1.81 -19.33
CA GLU A 119 -11.93 0.87 -20.37
C GLU A 119 -13.34 0.34 -20.07
N GLN A 120 -13.62 -0.02 -18.82
CA GLN A 120 -14.96 -0.44 -18.38
C GLN A 120 -16.00 0.66 -18.57
N LEU A 121 -15.68 1.90 -18.16
CA LEU A 121 -16.57 3.05 -18.38
C LEU A 121 -16.86 3.27 -19.86
N ALA A 122 -15.82 3.19 -20.71
CA ALA A 122 -15.98 3.34 -22.15
C ALA A 122 -16.85 2.22 -22.76
N ALA A 123 -16.83 1.03 -22.18
CA ALA A 123 -17.68 -0.11 -22.55
C ALA A 123 -19.08 -0.09 -21.91
N GLY A 124 -19.45 0.97 -21.16
CA GLY A 124 -20.74 1.06 -20.46
C GLY A 124 -20.88 0.13 -19.26
N GLN A 125 -19.77 -0.39 -18.74
CA GLN A 125 -19.72 -1.29 -17.58
C GLN A 125 -19.47 -0.52 -16.28
N GLN A 126 -19.84 -1.12 -15.14
CA GLN A 126 -19.52 -0.56 -13.83
C GLN A 126 -18.02 -0.74 -13.50
N PRO A 127 -17.30 0.31 -13.07
CA PRO A 127 -15.90 0.21 -12.71
C PRO A 127 -15.67 -0.71 -11.51
N THR A 128 -14.71 -1.63 -11.64
CA THR A 128 -14.29 -2.51 -10.54
C THR A 128 -12.83 -2.26 -10.14
N ASN A 129 -12.42 -2.79 -8.98
CA ASN A 129 -11.01 -2.76 -8.53
C ASN A 129 -10.28 -4.08 -8.84
N PHE A 130 -10.99 -5.06 -9.40
CA PHE A 130 -10.50 -6.39 -9.72
C PHE A 130 -10.00 -6.41 -11.16
N VAL A 131 -8.71 -6.72 -11.34
CA VAL A 131 -8.08 -6.78 -12.66
C VAL A 131 -7.68 -8.23 -12.94
N PRO A 132 -8.25 -8.88 -13.96
CA PRO A 132 -7.80 -10.20 -14.38
C PRO A 132 -6.33 -10.15 -14.83
N PRO A 133 -5.43 -10.98 -14.27
CA PRO A 133 -4.03 -10.97 -14.65
C PRO A 133 -3.81 -11.21 -16.15
N ASP A 134 -4.64 -12.03 -16.78
CA ASP A 134 -4.47 -12.45 -18.18
C ASP A 134 -4.82 -11.34 -19.19
N GLU A 135 -5.51 -10.30 -18.74
CA GLU A 135 -5.75 -9.08 -19.51
C GLU A 135 -4.56 -8.11 -19.47
N LEU A 136 -3.59 -8.36 -18.57
CA LEU A 136 -2.36 -7.58 -18.50
C LEU A 136 -1.29 -8.15 -19.43
N SER A 137 -0.60 -7.25 -20.14
CA SER A 137 0.58 -7.65 -20.92
C SER A 137 1.61 -8.38 -20.05
N PRO A 138 2.43 -9.30 -20.62
CA PRO A 138 3.47 -10.01 -19.87
C PRO A 138 4.44 -9.08 -19.11
N LEU A 139 4.74 -7.91 -19.67
CA LEU A 139 5.57 -6.90 -18.99
C LEU A 139 4.85 -6.30 -17.77
N MET A 140 3.59 -5.90 -17.93
CA MET A 140 2.79 -5.34 -16.83
C MET A 140 2.60 -6.37 -15.70
N ARG A 141 2.33 -7.63 -16.04
CA ARG A 141 2.25 -8.73 -15.04
C ARG A 141 3.55 -8.86 -14.24
N ARG A 142 4.72 -8.84 -14.91
CA ARG A 142 6.02 -8.91 -14.24
C ARG A 142 6.26 -7.70 -13.33
N ASN A 143 5.97 -6.50 -13.80
CA ASN A 143 6.15 -5.28 -13.01
C ASN A 143 5.20 -5.23 -11.81
N LEU A 144 3.94 -5.61 -11.99
CA LEU A 144 2.95 -5.68 -10.91
C LEU A 144 3.37 -6.71 -9.85
N LYS A 145 3.87 -7.86 -10.29
CA LYS A 145 4.42 -8.89 -9.40
C LYS A 145 5.63 -8.39 -8.62
N ALA A 146 6.54 -7.65 -9.25
CA ALA A 146 7.68 -7.03 -8.57
C ALA A 146 7.22 -6.00 -7.52
N ALA A 147 6.25 -5.14 -7.87
CA ALA A 147 5.68 -4.16 -6.95
C ALA A 147 5.06 -4.83 -5.70
N PHE A 148 4.29 -5.90 -5.89
CA PHE A 148 3.71 -6.65 -4.77
C PHE A 148 4.76 -7.38 -3.91
N MET A 149 5.84 -7.90 -4.52
CA MET A 149 6.94 -8.50 -3.77
C MET A 149 7.63 -7.47 -2.88
N LEU A 150 7.87 -6.27 -3.41
CA LEU A 150 8.44 -5.16 -2.64
C LEU A 150 7.58 -4.79 -1.42
N VAL A 151 6.26 -4.72 -1.60
CA VAL A 151 5.32 -4.46 -0.50
C VAL A 151 5.36 -5.56 0.55
N LYS A 152 5.44 -6.82 0.11
CA LYS A 152 5.54 -7.99 1.00
C LYS A 152 6.83 -7.95 1.84
N GLU A 153 7.95 -7.67 1.20
CA GLU A 153 9.26 -7.55 1.88
C GLU A 153 9.26 -6.39 2.89
N ALA A 154 8.67 -5.25 2.53
CA ALA A 154 8.50 -4.12 3.45
C ALA A 154 7.60 -4.47 4.66
N GLN A 155 6.54 -5.27 4.45
CA GLN A 155 5.69 -5.78 5.53
C GLN A 155 6.45 -6.76 6.44
N GLU A 156 7.27 -7.65 5.88
CA GLU A 156 8.10 -8.59 6.64
C GLU A 156 9.15 -7.86 7.49
N ALA A 157 9.80 -6.84 6.94
CA ALA A 157 10.72 -5.99 7.70
C ALA A 157 10.02 -5.24 8.85
N LEU A 158 8.80 -4.74 8.62
CA LEU A 158 7.99 -4.11 9.66
C LEU A 158 7.57 -5.11 10.75
N ALA A 159 7.19 -6.33 10.35
CA ALA A 159 6.81 -7.41 11.25
C ALA A 159 7.95 -7.77 12.22
N LEU A 160 9.17 -7.93 11.68
CA LEU A 160 10.37 -8.17 12.47
C LEU A 160 10.67 -7.01 13.44
N ARG A 161 10.60 -5.76 12.96
CA ARG A 161 10.85 -4.56 13.76
C ARG A 161 9.92 -4.44 14.97
N TYR A 162 8.66 -4.82 14.82
CA TYR A 162 7.63 -4.68 15.85
C TYR A 162 7.27 -5.98 16.58
N GLN A 163 7.91 -7.09 16.22
CA GLN A 163 7.63 -8.42 16.77
C GLN A 163 6.12 -8.75 16.69
N VAL A 164 5.57 -8.62 15.49
CA VAL A 164 4.18 -8.94 15.14
C VAL A 164 4.16 -9.90 13.95
N HIS A 165 3.12 -10.71 13.83
CA HIS A 165 3.00 -11.81 12.85
C HIS A 165 1.69 -11.73 12.07
#